data_AF-A0A4Q3UTW3-F1
#
_entry.id   AF-A0A4Q3UTW3-F1
#
_cell.length_a   1.000
_cell.length_b   1.000
_cell.length_c   1.000
_cell.angle_alpha   90.00
_cell.angle_beta   90.00
_cell.angle_gamma   90.00
#
_symmetry.space_group_name_H-M   'P 1'
#
loop_
_entity.id
_entity.type
_entity.pdbx_description
1 polymer ?
#
loop_
_entity_poly.entity_id
_entity_poly.type
_entity_poly.pdbx_seq_one_letter_code
_entity_poly.pdbx_strand_id
1 'polypeptide(L)'
;MTAAFAFLAFLPPSTESLREAWVVPVKGPSTAQIRFDPVEAAFAAGEAVSPDRPLAGAAWTAIKAGDDGAFTGDALRSGVIAIRVASPESRTALLEAQGASLAWVNGEPRVGDVYSSGYVSLPIRLKKGDNLLLFRVARGRLKVDLVDGPKPISLDARDATLPDRIEGRPEPLWAALVVRNATDKPGSGLTIEARSGGKRIRTAVGAAPAYGVRKVGFRIPDARTEETTVRLFQGNRELDRTTVKLRLRKANETRKRTFVSGIDGSVQYYAENPASRAGAESLVLSVHGASVEAINQADAYSAKNWTNLVAPTNR
;
A
#
# COMPACT_ATOMS: atom_id res chain seq x y z
N MET A 1 25.88 21.76 35.90
CA MET A 1 24.76 21.90 34.94
C MET A 1 24.59 20.56 34.24
N THR A 2 23.66 19.76 34.72
CA THR A 2 23.41 18.41 34.20
C THR A 2 22.31 18.52 33.15
N ALA A 3 22.66 18.31 31.87
CA ALA A 3 21.68 18.33 30.79
C ALA A 3 20.77 17.10 30.90
N ALA A 4 19.51 17.32 31.27
CA ALA A 4 18.49 16.30 31.21
C ALA A 4 18.17 16.00 29.74
N PHE A 5 18.69 14.89 29.23
CA PHE A 5 18.20 14.30 27.99
C PHE A 5 16.78 13.78 28.26
N ALA A 6 15.77 14.53 27.84
CA ALA A 6 14.41 14.03 27.77
C ALA A 6 14.36 12.91 26.72
N PHE A 7 14.37 11.66 27.20
CA PHE A 7 13.93 10.53 26.41
C PHE A 7 12.43 10.75 26.11
N LEU A 8 12.10 11.23 24.91
CA LEU A 8 10.75 11.09 24.39
C LEU A 8 10.49 9.60 24.26
N ALA A 9 9.80 9.01 25.23
CA ALA A 9 9.30 7.65 25.13
C ALA A 9 8.32 7.62 23.94
N PHE A 10 8.70 6.93 22.87
CA PHE A 10 7.77 6.60 21.79
C PHE A 10 6.72 5.66 22.39
N LEU A 11 5.52 6.17 22.65
CA LEU A 11 4.37 5.32 22.92
C LEU A 11 4.16 4.39 21.72
N PRO A 12 3.82 3.11 21.94
CA PRO A 12 3.53 2.20 20.84
C PRO A 12 2.35 2.75 20.01
N PRO A 13 2.32 2.50 18.70
CA PRO A 13 1.22 2.94 17.87
C PRO A 13 -0.08 2.34 18.39
N SER A 14 -1.10 3.18 18.57
CA SER A 14 -2.46 2.77 18.92
C SER A 14 -3.34 2.84 17.68
N THR A 15 -4.28 1.91 17.57
CA THR A 15 -5.24 1.88 16.46
C THR A 15 -6.64 2.24 16.95
N GLU A 16 -7.26 3.22 16.32
CA GLU A 16 -8.65 3.62 16.53
C GLU A 16 -9.48 3.22 15.30
N SER A 17 -10.44 2.31 15.48
CA SER A 17 -11.43 2.01 14.44
C SER A 17 -12.56 3.03 14.48
N LEU A 18 -12.83 3.69 13.36
CA LEU A 18 -13.92 4.66 13.26
C LEU A 18 -15.24 3.95 13.01
N ARG A 19 -16.23 4.18 13.90
CA ARG A 19 -17.45 3.36 13.97
C ARG A 19 -18.75 4.09 13.73
N GLU A 20 -18.72 5.41 13.63
CA GLU A 20 -19.90 6.24 13.38
C GLU A 20 -19.67 7.14 12.17
N ALA A 21 -20.68 7.25 11.32
CA ALA A 21 -20.57 7.95 10.05
C ALA A 21 -21.93 8.42 9.53
N TRP A 22 -21.88 9.16 8.43
CA TRP A 22 -23.03 9.47 7.59
C TRP A 22 -22.77 8.97 6.18
N VAL A 23 -23.79 8.44 5.51
CA VAL A 23 -23.70 7.96 4.13
C VAL A 23 -24.69 8.68 3.25
N VAL A 24 -24.27 8.97 2.02
CA VAL A 24 -25.14 9.42 0.93
C VAL A 24 -24.92 8.51 -0.29
N PRO A 25 -25.99 7.90 -0.85
CA PRO A 25 -25.89 7.21 -2.14
C PRO A 25 -25.61 8.22 -3.25
N VAL A 26 -24.64 7.95 -4.12
CA VAL A 26 -24.42 8.76 -5.32
C VAL A 26 -25.08 8.05 -6.50
N LYS A 27 -26.19 8.60 -6.98
CA LYS A 27 -26.89 8.09 -8.15
C LYS A 27 -26.09 8.42 -9.42
N GLY A 28 -25.75 7.41 -10.20
CA GLY A 28 -25.13 7.57 -11.52
C GLY A 28 -25.05 6.20 -12.22
N PRO A 29 -25.06 6.15 -13.57
CA PRO A 29 -24.97 4.87 -14.26
C PRO A 29 -23.61 4.24 -13.97
N SER A 30 -23.60 3.01 -13.44
CA SER A 30 -22.37 2.25 -13.22
C SER A 30 -21.59 1.98 -14.53
N THR A 31 -22.25 2.18 -15.68
CA THR A 31 -21.78 1.94 -17.05
C THR A 31 -21.49 3.22 -17.84
N ALA A 32 -21.58 4.40 -17.25
CA ALA A 32 -21.23 5.64 -17.94
C ALA A 32 -19.74 5.66 -18.31
N GLN A 33 -19.42 5.92 -19.58
CA GLN A 33 -18.04 6.04 -20.06
C GLN A 33 -17.29 7.21 -19.42
N ILE A 34 -18.02 8.28 -19.09
CA ILE A 34 -17.54 9.41 -18.29
C ILE A 34 -18.29 9.36 -16.96
N ARG A 35 -17.58 9.09 -15.88
CA ARG A 35 -18.14 9.12 -14.54
C ARG A 35 -18.03 10.54 -14.01
N PHE A 36 -19.16 11.11 -13.61
CA PHE A 36 -19.19 12.35 -12.85
C PHE A 36 -19.33 12.00 -11.38
N ASP A 37 -18.29 12.26 -10.58
CA ASP A 37 -18.38 12.18 -9.13
C ASP A 37 -18.74 13.58 -8.59
N PRO A 38 -19.95 13.78 -8.06
CA PRO A 38 -20.38 15.10 -7.61
C PRO A 38 -19.56 15.60 -6.43
N VAL A 39 -18.91 14.73 -5.64
CA VAL A 39 -18.01 15.15 -4.57
C VAL A 39 -16.70 15.67 -5.14
N GLU A 40 -16.13 14.95 -6.10
CA GLU A 40 -14.91 15.40 -6.78
C GLU A 40 -15.14 16.70 -7.55
N ALA A 41 -16.29 16.83 -8.22
CA ALA A 41 -16.69 18.05 -8.91
C ALA A 41 -16.87 19.24 -7.96
N ALA A 42 -17.52 19.04 -6.81
CA ALA A 42 -17.66 20.07 -5.79
C ALA A 42 -16.29 20.54 -5.27
N PHE A 43 -15.38 19.60 -4.94
CA PHE A 43 -14.04 19.97 -4.51
C PHE A 43 -13.23 20.67 -5.62
N ALA A 44 -13.35 20.25 -6.87
CA ALA A 44 -12.73 20.92 -8.01
C ALA A 44 -13.25 22.35 -8.22
N ALA A 45 -14.51 22.61 -7.88
CA ALA A 45 -15.12 23.94 -7.87
C ALA A 45 -14.77 24.77 -6.62
N GLY A 46 -14.00 24.22 -5.68
CA GLY A 46 -13.67 24.88 -4.41
C GLY A 46 -14.80 24.86 -3.37
N GLU A 47 -15.82 24.03 -3.59
CA GLU A 47 -16.95 23.85 -2.67
C GLU A 47 -16.61 22.84 -1.58
N ALA A 48 -17.21 23.01 -0.40
CA ALA A 48 -17.07 22.07 0.70
C ALA A 48 -18.25 21.10 0.72
N VAL A 49 -17.95 19.80 0.78
CA VAL A 49 -18.95 18.74 0.94
C VAL A 49 -18.91 18.21 2.36
N SER A 50 -20.04 18.19 3.06
CA SER A 50 -20.18 17.59 4.39
C SER A 50 -21.64 17.20 4.69
N PRO A 51 -21.90 16.49 5.80
CA PRO A 51 -23.27 16.27 6.26
C PRO A 51 -24.06 17.58 6.47
N ASP A 52 -23.39 18.67 6.90
CA ASP A 52 -24.03 19.98 7.13
C ASP A 52 -24.12 20.83 5.85
N ARG A 53 -23.35 20.47 4.82
CA ARG A 53 -23.33 21.10 3.50
C ARG A 53 -23.48 20.00 2.45
N PRO A 54 -24.68 19.41 2.32
CA PRO A 54 -24.91 18.32 1.39
C PRO A 54 -24.79 18.80 -0.05
N LEU A 55 -24.41 17.86 -0.93
CA LEU A 55 -24.60 18.05 -2.37
C LEU A 55 -26.09 18.33 -2.66
N ALA A 56 -26.40 19.10 -3.69
CA ALA A 56 -27.79 19.41 -4.04
C ALA A 56 -28.63 18.13 -4.21
N GLY A 57 -29.70 17.98 -3.41
CA GLY A 57 -30.57 16.81 -3.41
C GLY A 57 -30.03 15.57 -2.67
N ALA A 58 -28.89 15.67 -1.98
CA ALA A 58 -28.36 14.61 -1.13
C ALA A 58 -28.99 14.63 0.27
N ALA A 59 -29.51 13.49 0.70
CA ALA A 59 -29.88 13.24 2.09
C ALA A 59 -28.83 12.31 2.73
N TRP A 60 -28.13 12.80 3.73
CA TRP A 60 -27.17 12.00 4.50
C TRP A 60 -27.91 11.21 5.59
N THR A 61 -27.62 9.92 5.68
CA THR A 61 -28.18 9.03 6.70
C THR A 61 -27.09 8.58 7.65
N ALA A 62 -27.34 8.63 8.95
CA ALA A 62 -26.40 8.10 9.94
C ALA A 62 -26.26 6.57 9.79
N ILE A 63 -25.04 6.07 9.89
CA ILE A 63 -24.72 4.65 9.83
C ILE A 63 -23.66 4.31 10.88
N LYS A 64 -23.73 3.08 11.42
CA LYS A 64 -22.75 2.55 12.37
C LYS A 64 -22.03 1.35 11.75
N ALA A 65 -20.77 1.21 12.12
CA ALA A 65 -20.00 0.03 11.78
C ALA A 65 -20.50 -1.18 12.58
N GLY A 66 -20.39 -2.37 12.00
CA GLY A 66 -20.62 -3.63 12.70
C GLY A 66 -19.50 -3.96 13.70
N ASP A 67 -19.60 -5.13 14.32
CA ASP A 67 -18.64 -5.58 15.35
C ASP A 67 -17.21 -5.65 14.82
N ASP A 68 -17.04 -6.06 13.56
CA ASP A 68 -15.77 -6.12 12.83
C ASP A 68 -15.14 -4.75 12.50
N GLY A 69 -15.83 -3.66 12.84
CA GLY A 69 -15.43 -2.28 12.58
C GLY A 69 -15.71 -1.81 11.16
N ALA A 70 -16.45 -2.58 10.36
CA ALA A 70 -16.78 -2.20 8.99
C ALA A 70 -18.20 -1.64 8.87
N PHE A 71 -18.34 -0.59 8.07
CA PHE A 71 -19.63 -0.13 7.55
C PHE A 71 -20.03 -1.00 6.37
N THR A 72 -21.29 -1.43 6.33
CA THR A 72 -21.86 -2.22 5.24
C THR A 72 -23.26 -1.72 4.90
N GLY A 73 -23.65 -1.84 3.62
CA GLY A 73 -25.01 -1.53 3.20
C GLY A 73 -25.10 -1.07 1.74
N ASP A 74 -26.31 -1.12 1.18
CA ASP A 74 -26.53 -0.78 -0.23
C ASP A 74 -26.31 0.71 -0.53
N ALA A 75 -26.53 1.59 0.45
CA ALA A 75 -26.21 3.02 0.33
C ALA A 75 -24.70 3.28 0.08
N LEU A 76 -23.83 2.33 0.44
CA LEU A 76 -22.39 2.38 0.19
C LEU A 76 -22.01 1.84 -1.20
N ARG A 77 -22.91 1.21 -1.96
CA ARG A 77 -22.62 0.76 -3.32
C ARG A 77 -22.67 1.96 -4.26
N SER A 78 -21.50 2.43 -4.67
CA SER A 78 -21.36 3.75 -5.31
C SER A 78 -21.89 4.87 -4.41
N GLY A 79 -21.61 4.77 -3.09
CA GLY A 79 -21.93 5.80 -2.11
C GLY A 79 -20.74 6.69 -1.76
N VAL A 80 -21.00 7.71 -0.97
CA VAL A 80 -19.99 8.48 -0.25
C VAL A 80 -20.32 8.40 1.23
N ILE A 81 -19.30 8.15 2.04
CA ILE A 81 -19.40 8.14 3.50
C ILE A 81 -18.55 9.26 4.08
N ALA A 82 -19.08 9.91 5.10
CA ALA A 82 -18.46 11.00 5.84
C ALA A 82 -18.26 10.56 7.29
N ILE A 83 -17.04 10.75 7.80
CA ILE A 83 -16.69 10.47 9.18
C ILE A 83 -16.08 11.74 9.78
N ARG A 84 -16.58 12.14 10.95
CA ARG A 84 -15.99 13.23 11.73
C ARG A 84 -15.03 12.64 12.76
N VAL A 85 -13.84 13.22 12.84
CA VAL A 85 -12.81 12.82 13.80
C VAL A 85 -12.39 14.05 14.59
N ALA A 86 -12.69 14.04 15.89
CA ALA A 86 -12.20 15.07 16.80
C ALA A 86 -10.74 14.76 17.20
N SER A 87 -9.88 15.77 17.13
CA SER A 87 -8.49 15.65 17.56
C SER A 87 -8.18 16.68 18.65
N PRO A 88 -7.68 16.28 19.83
CA PRO A 88 -7.39 17.21 20.92
C PRO A 88 -6.23 18.16 20.58
N GLU A 89 -5.38 17.77 19.64
CA GLU A 89 -4.24 18.51 19.15
C GLU A 89 -4.04 18.25 17.66
N SER A 90 -3.20 19.05 17.01
CA SER A 90 -2.82 18.74 15.64
C SER A 90 -1.81 17.59 15.66
N ARG A 91 -2.19 16.40 15.20
CA ARG A 91 -1.34 15.19 15.15
C ARG A 91 -1.24 14.56 13.74
N THR A 92 -0.25 13.67 13.54
CA THR A 92 -0.15 12.84 12.33
C THR A 92 -0.64 11.44 12.67
N ALA A 93 -1.43 10.84 11.78
CA ALA A 93 -1.88 9.45 11.87
C ALA A 93 -1.63 8.73 10.55
N LEU A 94 -1.71 7.41 10.53
CA LEU A 94 -1.85 6.63 9.31
C LEU A 94 -3.33 6.29 9.11
N LEU A 95 -3.85 6.63 7.94
CA LEU A 95 -5.19 6.27 7.50
C LEU A 95 -5.16 4.94 6.76
N GLU A 96 -5.90 3.96 7.27
CA GLU A 96 -6.12 2.66 6.63
C GLU A 96 -7.61 2.52 6.30
N ALA A 97 -7.98 2.67 5.02
CA ALA A 97 -9.37 2.79 4.56
C ALA A 97 -9.73 1.68 3.55
N GLN A 98 -9.88 0.46 4.05
CA GLN A 98 -10.16 -0.74 3.25
C GLN A 98 -11.57 -0.69 2.64
N GLY A 99 -11.67 -0.69 1.32
CA GLY A 99 -12.91 -0.61 0.54
C GLY A 99 -13.17 0.77 -0.08
N ALA A 100 -12.38 1.79 0.29
CA ALA A 100 -12.47 3.11 -0.33
C ALA A 100 -11.86 3.07 -1.73
N SER A 101 -12.55 3.61 -2.73
CA SER A 101 -11.99 3.87 -4.07
C SER A 101 -11.20 5.18 -4.14
N LEU A 102 -11.62 6.17 -3.36
CA LEU A 102 -10.96 7.45 -3.18
C LEU A 102 -11.28 7.94 -1.76
N ALA A 103 -10.39 8.72 -1.17
CA ALA A 103 -10.57 9.34 0.13
C ALA A 103 -10.27 10.83 0.07
N TRP A 104 -10.86 11.61 0.96
CA TRP A 104 -10.50 13.01 1.19
C TRP A 104 -10.34 13.24 2.68
N VAL A 105 -9.25 13.92 3.05
CA VAL A 105 -8.96 14.31 4.43
C VAL A 105 -9.01 15.82 4.47
N ASN A 106 -10.02 16.40 5.10
CA ASN A 106 -10.25 17.85 5.14
C ASN A 106 -10.22 18.49 3.73
N GLY A 107 -10.80 17.80 2.74
CA GLY A 107 -10.85 18.21 1.34
C GLY A 107 -9.61 17.84 0.50
N GLU A 108 -8.52 17.37 1.11
CA GLU A 108 -7.32 16.93 0.38
C GLU A 108 -7.49 15.48 -0.13
N PRO A 109 -7.36 15.22 -1.44
CA PRO A 109 -7.55 13.89 -2.01
C PRO A 109 -6.44 12.93 -1.60
N ARG A 110 -6.82 11.68 -1.33
CA ARG A 110 -5.97 10.57 -0.91
C ARG A 110 -6.38 9.31 -1.66
N VAL A 111 -5.41 8.49 -2.06
CA VAL A 111 -5.68 7.22 -2.76
C VAL A 111 -6.51 6.27 -1.88
N GLY A 112 -7.40 5.50 -2.49
CA GLY A 112 -8.21 4.49 -1.80
C GLY A 112 -7.60 3.08 -1.83
N ASP A 113 -8.11 2.20 -0.97
CA ASP A 113 -7.90 0.75 -1.02
C ASP A 113 -9.16 0.02 -1.54
N VAL A 114 -9.45 0.15 -2.84
CA VAL A 114 -10.72 -0.34 -3.42
C VAL A 114 -10.88 -1.86 -3.35
N TYR A 115 -9.77 -2.58 -3.22
CA TYR A 115 -9.74 -4.04 -3.14
C TYR A 115 -9.61 -4.56 -1.71
N SER A 116 -9.59 -3.68 -0.71
CA SER A 116 -9.39 -4.04 0.69
C SER A 116 -8.15 -4.91 0.88
N SER A 117 -7.05 -4.53 0.23
CA SER A 117 -5.79 -5.26 0.28
C SER A 117 -5.14 -5.22 1.67
N GLY A 118 -5.47 -4.20 2.47
CA GLY A 118 -4.95 -4.03 3.82
C GLY A 118 -3.51 -3.51 3.89
N TYR A 119 -2.91 -3.16 2.75
CA TYR A 119 -1.56 -2.60 2.68
C TYR A 119 -1.50 -1.10 2.37
N VAL A 120 -2.63 -0.46 2.04
CA VAL A 120 -2.70 0.99 1.83
C VAL A 120 -2.81 1.69 3.18
N SER A 121 -1.75 2.39 3.55
CA SER A 121 -1.61 3.04 4.86
C SER A 121 -0.97 4.41 4.65
N LEU A 122 -1.80 5.45 4.70
CA LEU A 122 -1.45 6.79 4.23
C LEU A 122 -1.19 7.74 5.40
N PRO A 123 -0.03 8.41 5.47
CA PRO A 123 0.17 9.46 6.45
C PRO A 123 -0.77 10.65 6.19
N ILE A 124 -1.55 11.02 7.20
CA ILE A 124 -2.51 12.13 7.14
C ILE A 124 -2.31 13.09 8.31
N ARG A 125 -2.64 14.36 8.08
CA ARG A 125 -2.60 15.40 9.09
C ARG A 125 -4.00 15.62 9.67
N LEU A 126 -4.16 15.35 10.96
CA LEU A 126 -5.32 15.79 11.71
C LEU A 126 -5.03 17.14 12.35
N LYS A 127 -5.94 18.08 12.18
CA LYS A 127 -5.92 19.39 12.83
C LYS A 127 -6.52 19.27 14.22
N LYS A 128 -6.09 20.11 15.16
CA LYS A 128 -6.81 20.30 16.43
C LYS A 128 -8.27 20.67 16.15
N GLY A 129 -9.20 20.03 16.87
CA GLY A 129 -10.64 20.16 16.66
C GLY A 129 -11.18 19.14 15.67
N ASP A 130 -12.22 19.52 14.93
CA ASP A 130 -12.92 18.61 14.03
C ASP A 130 -12.20 18.42 12.69
N ASN A 131 -12.11 17.17 12.25
CA ASN A 131 -11.63 16.77 10.94
C ASN A 131 -12.73 16.02 10.21
N LEU A 132 -12.84 16.26 8.91
CA LEU A 132 -13.79 15.56 8.05
C LEU A 132 -13.05 14.62 7.11
N LEU A 133 -13.37 13.34 7.21
CA LEU A 133 -12.90 12.30 6.30
C LEU A 133 -14.05 11.89 5.39
N LEU A 134 -13.87 11.98 4.07
CA LEU A 134 -14.84 11.47 3.10
C LEU A 134 -14.24 10.27 2.36
N PHE A 135 -15.07 9.27 2.06
CA PHE A 135 -14.64 8.12 1.28
C PHE A 135 -15.65 7.78 0.20
N ARG A 136 -15.17 7.58 -1.02
CA ARG A 136 -15.94 7.04 -2.11
C ARG A 136 -15.94 5.52 -2.00
N VAL A 137 -17.11 4.89 -1.87
CA VAL A 137 -17.21 3.44 -1.72
C VAL A 137 -17.93 2.86 -2.92
N ALA A 138 -17.30 1.89 -3.60
CA ALA A 138 -17.87 1.27 -4.79
C ALA A 138 -18.56 -0.07 -4.49
N ARG A 139 -18.08 -0.81 -3.49
CA ARG A 139 -18.40 -2.24 -3.29
C ARG A 139 -19.29 -2.53 -2.08
N GLY A 140 -19.86 -1.49 -1.44
CA GLY A 140 -20.84 -1.65 -0.36
C GLY A 140 -20.24 -1.95 1.02
N ARG A 141 -18.92 -1.91 1.18
CA ARG A 141 -18.21 -2.17 2.44
C ARG A 141 -17.02 -1.23 2.58
N LEU A 142 -16.85 -0.67 3.77
CA LEU A 142 -15.69 0.16 4.15
C LEU A 142 -15.29 -0.12 5.60
N LYS A 143 -14.00 -0.30 5.85
CA LYS A 143 -13.42 -0.26 7.21
C LYS A 143 -12.38 0.85 7.26
N VAL A 144 -12.44 1.68 8.31
CA VAL A 144 -11.53 2.81 8.48
C VAL A 144 -10.88 2.76 9.85
N ASP A 145 -9.55 2.64 9.85
CA ASP A 145 -8.72 2.68 11.05
C ASP A 145 -7.74 3.86 10.96
N LEU A 146 -7.49 4.49 12.11
CA LEU A 146 -6.44 5.48 12.31
C LEU A 146 -5.36 4.89 13.21
N VAL A 147 -4.12 4.85 12.72
CA VAL A 147 -2.96 4.41 13.49
C VAL A 147 -2.15 5.60 13.95
N ASP A 148 -2.07 5.79 15.25
CA ASP A 148 -1.42 6.93 15.88
C ASP A 148 0.05 6.67 16.18
N GLY A 149 0.80 7.75 16.42
CA GLY A 149 2.23 7.67 16.72
C GLY A 149 3.09 7.03 15.63
N PRO A 150 2.87 7.29 14.32
CA PRO A 150 3.74 6.72 13.30
C PRO A 150 5.18 7.24 13.44
N LYS A 151 6.15 6.37 13.14
CA LYS A 151 7.52 6.82 12.94
C LYS A 151 7.57 7.87 11.83
N PRO A 152 8.39 8.94 11.95
CA PRO A 152 8.45 10.02 10.97
C PRO A 152 8.65 9.54 9.53
N ILE A 153 9.57 8.60 9.30
CA ILE A 153 9.72 7.90 8.02
C ILE A 153 9.92 6.42 8.34
N SER A 154 9.16 5.54 7.69
CA SER A 154 9.11 4.11 8.00
C SER A 154 9.06 3.23 6.76
N LEU A 155 9.36 1.95 6.97
CA LEU A 155 9.12 0.89 6.00
C LEU A 155 7.74 0.27 6.24
N ASP A 156 7.08 -0.16 5.16
CA ASP A 156 5.94 -1.06 5.20
C ASP A 156 6.23 -2.28 4.31
N ALA A 157 6.19 -3.46 4.93
CA ALA A 157 6.41 -4.75 4.28
C ALA A 157 5.13 -5.45 3.83
N ARG A 158 3.94 -4.90 4.13
CA ARG A 158 2.65 -5.50 3.72
C ARG A 158 2.45 -5.51 2.20
N ASP A 159 3.04 -4.54 1.48
CA ASP A 159 3.08 -4.51 0.01
C ASP A 159 4.50 -4.79 -0.51
N ALA A 160 5.16 -5.85 -0.04
CA ALA A 160 6.50 -6.21 -0.51
C ALA A 160 6.47 -6.88 -1.90
N THR A 161 7.31 -6.40 -2.83
CA THR A 161 7.63 -7.11 -4.07
C THR A 161 8.92 -7.89 -3.86
N LEU A 162 8.80 -9.19 -3.59
CA LEU A 162 9.93 -10.06 -3.24
C LEU A 162 10.18 -11.11 -4.33
N PRO A 163 11.46 -11.40 -4.64
CA PRO A 163 11.83 -12.53 -5.48
C PRO A 163 11.78 -13.83 -4.70
N ASP A 164 11.76 -14.94 -5.43
CA ASP A 164 12.13 -16.24 -4.87
C ASP A 164 13.64 -16.47 -5.04
N ARG A 165 14.27 -17.10 -4.05
CA ARG A 165 15.68 -17.53 -4.13
C ARG A 165 15.74 -18.92 -4.78
N ILE A 166 16.71 -19.14 -5.65
CA ILE A 166 16.90 -20.42 -6.34
C ILE A 166 18.07 -21.16 -5.69
N GLU A 167 17.85 -22.44 -5.37
CA GLU A 167 18.90 -23.30 -4.79
C GLU A 167 20.16 -23.32 -5.68
N GLY A 168 21.33 -23.18 -5.05
CA GLY A 168 22.61 -23.13 -5.75
C GLY A 168 22.87 -21.85 -6.56
N ARG A 169 21.98 -20.84 -6.52
CA ARG A 169 22.16 -19.55 -7.24
C ARG A 169 22.15 -18.35 -6.28
N PRO A 170 23.28 -18.09 -5.59
CA PRO A 170 23.41 -16.98 -4.64
C PRO A 170 23.71 -15.65 -5.35
N GLU A 171 22.78 -15.20 -6.20
CA GLU A 171 22.91 -13.95 -6.95
C GLU A 171 22.22 -12.77 -6.24
N PRO A 172 22.68 -11.53 -6.48
CA PRO A 172 21.97 -10.37 -5.97
C PRO A 172 20.62 -10.18 -6.67
N LEU A 173 19.55 -10.00 -5.91
CA LEU A 173 18.18 -9.89 -6.43
C LEU A 173 17.60 -8.50 -6.17
N TRP A 174 16.64 -8.09 -6.98
CA TRP A 174 15.85 -6.90 -6.73
C TRP A 174 14.66 -7.23 -5.83
N ALA A 175 14.33 -6.32 -4.93
CA ALA A 175 13.12 -6.35 -4.13
C ALA A 175 12.56 -4.93 -4.00
N ALA A 176 11.31 -4.79 -3.56
CA ALA A 176 10.71 -3.49 -3.31
C ALA A 176 9.92 -3.48 -2.01
N LEU A 177 10.03 -2.39 -1.26
CA LEU A 177 9.22 -2.10 -0.08
C LEU A 177 8.58 -0.71 -0.21
N VAL A 178 7.53 -0.46 0.56
CA VAL A 178 6.96 0.88 0.68
C VAL A 178 7.74 1.66 1.73
N VAL A 179 8.10 2.90 1.38
CA VAL A 179 8.59 3.92 2.31
C VAL A 179 7.47 4.92 2.53
N ARG A 180 7.08 5.12 3.79
CA ARG A 180 6.12 6.14 4.21
C ARG A 180 6.85 7.33 4.82
N ASN A 181 6.41 8.53 4.49
CA ASN A 181 6.86 9.76 5.13
C ASN A 181 5.68 10.46 5.82
N ALA A 182 5.66 10.39 7.14
CA ALA A 182 4.67 10.97 8.03
C ALA A 182 5.06 12.39 8.51
N THR A 183 5.99 13.05 7.81
CA THR A 183 6.41 14.43 8.09
C THR A 183 5.87 15.41 7.06
N ASP A 184 5.90 16.69 7.41
CA ASP A 184 5.54 17.84 6.57
C ASP A 184 6.64 18.25 5.58
N LYS A 185 7.76 17.52 5.54
CA LYS A 185 8.91 17.80 4.68
C LYS A 185 9.24 16.60 3.80
N PRO A 186 9.76 16.80 2.58
CA PRO A 186 10.32 15.71 1.80
C PRO A 186 11.46 15.02 2.55
N GLY A 187 11.40 13.69 2.68
CA GLY A 187 12.49 12.88 3.21
C GLY A 187 13.51 12.61 2.11
N SER A 188 14.54 13.45 1.99
CA SER A 188 15.59 13.36 0.96
C SER A 188 16.78 12.50 1.39
N GLY A 189 17.57 12.04 0.40
CA GLY A 189 18.80 11.27 0.64
C GLY A 189 18.56 9.92 1.30
N LEU A 190 17.40 9.30 1.03
CA LEU A 190 17.04 8.02 1.63
C LEU A 190 17.80 6.87 0.96
N THR A 191 18.19 5.92 1.78
CA THR A 191 18.84 4.68 1.32
C THR A 191 18.26 3.48 2.07
N ILE A 192 18.18 2.35 1.40
CA ILE A 192 17.84 1.06 2.02
C ILE A 192 19.09 0.18 2.04
N GLU A 193 19.43 -0.35 3.21
CA GLU A 193 20.44 -1.39 3.36
C GLU A 193 19.77 -2.75 3.59
N ALA A 194 20.08 -3.73 2.74
CA ALA A 194 19.68 -5.12 2.94
C ALA A 194 20.87 -5.95 3.41
N ARG A 195 20.63 -6.81 4.39
CA ARG A 195 21.60 -7.78 4.92
C ARG A 195 21.07 -9.20 4.79
N SER A 196 21.84 -10.04 4.10
CA SER A 196 21.54 -11.46 3.90
C SER A 196 22.84 -12.23 3.65
N GLY A 197 22.94 -13.46 4.16
CA GLY A 197 24.13 -14.30 3.98
C GLY A 197 25.46 -13.68 4.46
N GLY A 198 25.42 -12.87 5.53
CA GLY A 198 26.61 -12.16 6.06
C GLY A 198 27.07 -10.97 5.21
N LYS A 199 26.46 -10.73 4.05
CA LYS A 199 26.76 -9.59 3.18
C LYS A 199 25.74 -8.48 3.38
N ARG A 200 26.12 -7.26 2.98
CA ARG A 200 25.24 -6.08 2.96
C ARG A 200 25.38 -5.32 1.66
N ILE A 201 24.30 -4.75 1.18
CA ILE A 201 24.29 -3.78 0.10
C ILE A 201 23.37 -2.62 0.45
N ARG A 202 23.80 -1.41 0.09
CA ARG A 202 23.07 -0.18 0.32
C ARG A 202 22.62 0.40 -1.02
N THR A 203 21.33 0.63 -1.18
CA THR A 203 20.72 1.14 -2.40
C THR A 203 20.16 2.53 -2.15
N ALA A 204 20.46 3.49 -3.01
CA ALA A 204 19.82 4.80 -2.98
C ALA A 204 18.37 4.69 -3.47
N VAL A 205 17.42 5.27 -2.73
CA VAL A 205 15.97 5.22 -3.06
C VAL A 205 15.36 6.61 -3.28
N GLY A 206 16.20 7.64 -3.26
CA GLY A 206 15.81 9.03 -3.56
C GLY A 206 15.07 9.69 -2.40
N ALA A 207 13.98 10.40 -2.71
CA ALA A 207 13.19 11.13 -1.74
C ALA A 207 11.78 10.57 -1.56
N ALA A 208 11.21 10.69 -0.37
CA ALA A 208 9.79 10.45 -0.10
C ALA A 208 9.05 11.79 0.05
N PRO A 209 7.94 12.04 -0.68
CA PRO A 209 7.15 13.28 -0.54
C PRO A 209 6.65 13.49 0.90
N ALA A 210 6.42 14.73 1.31
CA ALA A 210 5.75 15.04 2.56
C ALA A 210 4.37 14.38 2.61
N TYR A 211 3.98 13.79 3.75
CA TYR A 211 2.74 13.03 3.92
C TYR A 211 2.45 12.02 2.80
N GLY A 212 3.50 11.43 2.23
CA GLY A 212 3.43 10.59 1.04
C GLY A 212 3.96 9.18 1.28
N VAL A 213 3.69 8.32 0.31
CA VAL A 213 4.21 6.94 0.26
C VAL A 213 4.87 6.70 -1.09
N ARG A 214 5.95 5.91 -1.11
CA ARG A 214 6.58 5.44 -2.36
C ARG A 214 7.01 4.00 -2.23
N LYS A 215 6.67 3.17 -3.20
CA LYS A 215 7.26 1.84 -3.35
C LYS A 215 8.62 1.99 -4.04
N VAL A 216 9.69 1.54 -3.39
CA VAL A 216 11.06 1.76 -3.85
C VAL A 216 11.82 0.44 -3.96
N GLY A 217 12.58 0.32 -5.05
CA GLY A 217 13.44 -0.83 -5.31
C GLY A 217 14.72 -0.78 -4.47
N PHE A 218 15.16 -1.94 -3.98
CA PHE A 218 16.44 -2.13 -3.33
C PHE A 218 17.05 -3.48 -3.71
N ARG A 219 18.37 -3.60 -3.58
CA ARG A 219 19.09 -4.83 -3.86
C ARG A 219 19.22 -5.67 -2.58
N ILE A 220 19.06 -6.98 -2.72
CA ILE A 220 19.45 -7.98 -1.73
C ILE A 220 20.81 -8.55 -2.19
N PRO A 221 21.85 -8.56 -1.36
CA PRO A 221 23.22 -8.82 -1.82
C PRO A 221 23.46 -10.28 -2.21
N ASP A 222 22.84 -11.20 -1.48
CA ASP A 222 23.03 -12.63 -1.61
C ASP A 222 21.85 -13.32 -0.94
N ALA A 223 20.84 -13.73 -1.73
CA ALA A 223 19.60 -14.32 -1.21
C ALA A 223 19.77 -15.77 -0.70
N ARG A 224 20.89 -16.08 -0.03
CA ARG A 224 21.18 -17.38 0.58
C ARG A 224 20.29 -17.70 1.76
N THR A 225 19.93 -16.69 2.56
CA THR A 225 19.12 -16.88 3.76
C THR A 225 17.65 -16.65 3.43
N GLU A 226 16.78 -17.37 4.13
CA GLU A 226 15.34 -17.12 4.06
C GLU A 226 15.02 -15.70 4.55
N GLU A 227 15.60 -15.30 5.67
CA GLU A 227 15.37 -13.98 6.25
C GLU A 227 16.39 -12.96 5.73
N THR A 228 15.90 -11.79 5.33
CA THR A 228 16.70 -10.63 4.97
C THR A 228 16.30 -9.46 5.87
N THR A 229 17.26 -8.93 6.63
CA THR A 229 17.04 -7.69 7.38
C THR A 229 17.14 -6.50 6.44
N VAL A 230 16.13 -5.62 6.48
CA VAL A 230 16.06 -4.41 5.66
C VAL A 230 16.01 -3.20 6.59
N ARG A 231 16.89 -2.23 6.34
CA ARG A 231 17.03 -1.02 7.17
C ARG A 231 16.94 0.22 6.32
N LEU A 232 16.17 1.20 6.77
CA LEU A 232 16.01 2.50 6.14
C LEU A 232 16.91 3.52 6.82
N PHE A 233 17.63 4.31 6.03
CA PHE A 233 18.54 5.34 6.52
C PHE A 233 18.33 6.68 5.81
N GLN A 234 18.68 7.75 6.52
CA GLN A 234 18.93 9.09 5.98
C GLN A 234 20.31 9.55 6.45
N GLY A 235 21.24 9.75 5.52
CA GLY A 235 22.65 9.88 5.88
C GLY A 235 23.12 8.64 6.65
N ASN A 236 23.73 8.79 7.82
CA ASN A 236 24.13 7.65 8.66
C ASN A 236 23.10 7.29 9.75
N ARG A 237 22.00 8.04 9.86
CA ARG A 237 20.95 7.79 10.84
C ARG A 237 20.00 6.71 10.34
N GLU A 238 19.88 5.62 11.10
CA GLU A 238 18.85 4.62 10.87
C GLU A 238 17.48 5.18 11.29
N LEU A 239 16.50 5.11 10.40
CA LEU A 239 15.15 5.59 10.63
C LEU A 239 14.20 4.46 11.01
N ASP A 240 14.36 3.30 10.36
CA ASP A 240 13.50 2.15 10.58
C ASP A 240 14.16 0.84 10.13
N ARG A 241 13.61 -0.29 10.57
CA ARG A 241 14.04 -1.63 10.17
C ARG A 241 12.88 -2.61 10.14
N THR A 242 12.99 -3.60 9.26
CA THR A 242 12.08 -4.73 9.18
C THR A 242 12.82 -5.98 8.68
N THR A 243 12.14 -7.12 8.66
CA THR A 243 12.63 -8.37 8.08
C THR A 243 11.65 -8.84 7.02
N VAL A 244 12.18 -9.29 5.88
CA VAL A 244 11.42 -9.94 4.82
C VAL A 244 11.87 -11.39 4.65
N LYS A 245 10.96 -12.27 4.23
CA LYS A 245 11.22 -13.70 4.02
C LYS A 245 11.19 -14.05 2.53
N LEU A 246 12.23 -14.72 2.04
CA LEU A 246 12.39 -15.16 0.66
C LEU A 246 12.17 -16.67 0.56
N ARG A 247 11.24 -17.10 -0.30
CA ARG A 247 10.96 -18.53 -0.52
C ARG A 247 12.13 -19.16 -1.28
N LEU A 248 12.56 -20.34 -0.84
CA LEU A 248 13.50 -21.18 -1.58
C LEU A 248 12.78 -22.03 -2.62
N ARG A 249 13.27 -22.01 -3.85
CA ARG A 249 12.76 -22.81 -4.97
C ARG A 249 13.87 -23.60 -5.65
N LYS A 250 13.51 -24.77 -6.15
CA LYS A 250 14.36 -25.55 -7.06
C LYS A 250 14.29 -24.97 -8.48
N ALA A 251 15.22 -25.38 -9.33
CA ALA A 251 15.30 -24.87 -10.70
C ALA A 251 14.05 -25.16 -11.56
N ASN A 252 13.31 -26.22 -11.24
CA ASN A 252 12.12 -26.71 -11.94
C ASN A 252 10.79 -26.34 -11.26
N GLU A 253 10.84 -25.56 -10.18
CA GLU A 253 9.65 -25.15 -9.44
C GLU A 253 9.16 -23.77 -9.90
N THR A 254 7.85 -23.54 -9.83
CA THR A 254 7.27 -22.22 -10.08
C THR A 254 7.89 -21.19 -9.17
N ARG A 255 8.29 -20.03 -9.70
CA ARG A 255 9.03 -19.01 -8.95
C ARG A 255 8.67 -17.59 -9.35
N LYS A 256 8.80 -16.65 -8.40
CA LYS A 256 8.77 -15.21 -8.66
C LYS A 256 10.14 -14.71 -9.10
N ARG A 257 10.21 -14.09 -10.28
CA ARG A 257 11.41 -13.38 -10.76
C ARG A 257 11.14 -11.89 -10.74
N THR A 258 11.96 -11.15 -10.00
CA THR A 258 11.89 -9.69 -9.97
C THR A 258 12.83 -9.06 -11.00
N PHE A 259 12.46 -7.88 -11.46
CA PHE A 259 13.24 -7.08 -12.40
C PHE A 259 12.93 -5.59 -12.20
N VAL A 260 13.78 -4.73 -12.75
CA VAL A 260 13.50 -3.29 -12.83
C VAL A 260 12.82 -3.02 -14.17
N SER A 261 11.62 -2.46 -14.12
CA SER A 261 10.86 -2.06 -15.28
C SER A 261 11.59 -0.98 -16.07
N GLY A 262 11.72 -1.18 -17.39
CA GLY A 262 12.26 -0.17 -18.29
C GLY A 262 11.31 0.99 -18.57
N ILE A 263 10.05 0.90 -18.14
CA ILE A 263 9.01 1.92 -18.39
C ILE A 263 9.10 3.03 -17.34
N ASP A 264 9.14 2.65 -16.06
CA ASP A 264 9.01 3.59 -14.94
C ASP A 264 10.08 3.38 -13.84
N GLY A 265 11.02 2.45 -14.04
CA GLY A 265 12.08 2.15 -13.07
C GLY A 265 11.61 1.43 -11.81
N SER A 266 10.35 1.00 -11.75
CA SER A 266 9.81 0.26 -10.61
C SER A 266 10.33 -1.17 -10.58
N VAL A 267 10.48 -1.74 -9.38
CA VAL A 267 10.74 -3.19 -9.26
C VAL A 267 9.42 -3.93 -9.37
N GLN A 268 9.30 -4.75 -10.41
CA GLN A 268 8.15 -5.60 -10.69
C GLN A 268 8.56 -7.07 -10.59
N TYR A 269 7.57 -7.96 -10.67
CA TYR A 269 7.84 -9.39 -10.78
C TYR A 269 6.95 -10.04 -11.82
N TYR A 270 7.38 -11.17 -12.34
CA TYR A 270 6.50 -12.13 -13.00
C TYR A 270 6.71 -13.49 -12.34
N ALA A 271 5.72 -14.37 -12.46
CA ALA A 271 5.85 -15.75 -12.09
C ALA A 271 6.26 -16.58 -13.30
N GLU A 272 7.19 -17.49 -13.11
CA GLU A 272 7.66 -18.44 -14.11
C GLU A 272 7.35 -19.84 -13.62
N ASN A 273 6.71 -20.64 -14.47
CA ASN A 273 6.59 -22.09 -14.35
C ASN A 273 7.51 -22.73 -15.40
N PRO A 274 8.73 -23.13 -15.01
CA PRO A 274 9.74 -23.60 -15.94
C PRO A 274 9.32 -24.88 -16.66
N ALA A 275 9.84 -25.08 -17.86
CA ALA A 275 9.68 -26.37 -18.54
C ALA A 275 10.28 -27.51 -17.73
N SER A 276 9.62 -28.68 -17.72
CA SER A 276 10.14 -29.87 -17.04
C SER A 276 11.36 -30.48 -17.73
N ARG A 277 11.57 -30.18 -19.02
CA ARG A 277 12.77 -30.53 -19.79
C ARG A 277 13.62 -29.28 -19.99
N ALA A 278 14.92 -29.39 -19.75
CA ALA A 278 15.87 -28.32 -20.02
C ALA A 278 15.95 -27.99 -21.52
N GLY A 279 16.23 -26.73 -21.84
CA GLY A 279 16.43 -26.27 -23.22
C GLY A 279 15.13 -25.97 -23.99
N ALA A 280 13.99 -25.84 -23.33
CA ALA A 280 12.78 -25.35 -23.98
C ALA A 280 12.95 -23.89 -24.42
N GLU A 281 12.80 -23.63 -25.72
CA GLU A 281 12.94 -22.29 -26.32
C GLU A 281 11.60 -21.55 -26.44
N SER A 282 10.49 -22.27 -26.33
CA SER A 282 9.14 -21.71 -26.44
C SER A 282 8.67 -21.07 -25.12
N LEU A 283 7.93 -19.97 -25.22
CA LEU A 283 7.31 -19.26 -24.09
C LEU A 283 5.79 -19.16 -24.28
N VAL A 284 5.03 -19.44 -23.22
CA VAL A 284 3.60 -19.17 -23.14
C VAL A 284 3.35 -18.06 -22.12
N LEU A 285 2.63 -17.02 -22.53
CA LEU A 285 2.18 -15.94 -21.65
C LEU A 285 0.77 -16.26 -21.11
N SER A 286 0.64 -16.41 -19.79
CA SER A 286 -0.65 -16.64 -19.12
C SER A 286 -1.13 -15.34 -18.46
N VAL A 287 -2.20 -14.77 -19.00
CA VAL A 287 -2.82 -13.54 -18.47
C VAL A 287 -3.90 -13.88 -17.45
N HIS A 288 -4.12 -12.99 -16.48
CA HIS A 288 -5.08 -13.19 -15.39
C HIS A 288 -5.83 -11.92 -15.03
N GLY A 289 -6.95 -12.08 -14.32
CA GLY A 289 -7.89 -11.00 -14.01
C GLY A 289 -7.59 -10.25 -12.71
N ALA A 290 -8.51 -9.37 -12.34
CA ALA A 290 -8.43 -8.64 -11.08
C ALA A 290 -8.35 -9.60 -9.89
N SER A 291 -7.55 -9.22 -8.89
CA SER A 291 -7.36 -9.97 -7.63
C SER A 291 -6.70 -11.35 -7.78
N VAL A 292 -6.09 -11.66 -8.94
CA VAL A 292 -5.23 -12.83 -9.11
C VAL A 292 -3.77 -12.39 -9.08
N GLU A 293 -2.97 -13.02 -8.23
CA GLU A 293 -1.51 -12.82 -8.23
C GLU A 293 -0.86 -13.67 -9.32
N ALA A 294 0.19 -13.14 -9.96
CA ALA A 294 0.92 -13.84 -11.01
C ALA A 294 1.39 -15.24 -10.60
N ILE A 295 1.82 -15.41 -9.34
CA ILE A 295 2.27 -16.72 -8.83
C ILE A 295 1.13 -17.73 -8.74
N ASN A 296 -0.07 -17.30 -8.34
CA ASN A 296 -1.24 -18.18 -8.28
C ASN A 296 -1.65 -18.62 -9.69
N GLN A 297 -1.55 -17.71 -10.67
CA GLN A 297 -1.81 -18.04 -12.07
C GLN A 297 -0.82 -19.08 -12.60
N ALA A 298 0.48 -18.93 -12.30
CA ALA A 298 1.50 -19.86 -12.75
C ALA A 298 1.38 -21.24 -12.07
N ASP A 299 1.01 -21.28 -10.78
CA ASP A 299 0.81 -22.50 -9.99
C ASP A 299 -0.46 -23.28 -10.40
N ALA A 300 -1.39 -22.67 -11.15
CA ALA A 300 -2.57 -23.34 -11.68
C ALA A 300 -2.25 -24.36 -12.81
N TYR A 301 -1.02 -24.37 -13.32
CA TYR A 301 -0.60 -25.23 -14.42
C TYR A 301 0.49 -26.22 -13.99
N SER A 302 0.41 -27.46 -14.49
CA SER A 302 1.55 -28.36 -14.46
C SER A 302 2.62 -27.94 -15.46
N ALA A 303 3.90 -28.08 -15.07
CA ALA A 303 5.04 -27.82 -15.94
C ALA A 303 4.95 -28.61 -17.25
N LYS A 304 5.21 -27.94 -18.37
CA LYS A 304 5.20 -28.57 -19.71
C LYS A 304 6.62 -28.98 -20.10
N ASN A 305 6.76 -30.03 -20.91
CA ASN A 305 8.09 -30.49 -21.34
C ASN A 305 8.65 -29.71 -22.54
N TRP A 306 7.87 -28.81 -23.16
CA TRP A 306 8.23 -28.12 -24.41
C TRP A 306 8.23 -26.59 -24.31
N THR A 307 7.77 -26.02 -23.18
CA THR A 307 7.67 -24.56 -23.02
C THR A 307 7.77 -24.12 -21.56
N ASN A 308 8.29 -22.92 -21.37
CA ASN A 308 8.18 -22.17 -20.12
C ASN A 308 6.89 -21.37 -20.12
N LEU A 309 6.15 -21.38 -19.01
CA LEU A 309 4.99 -20.52 -18.83
C LEU A 309 5.37 -19.33 -17.96
N VAL A 310 4.97 -18.13 -18.40
CA VAL A 310 5.16 -16.89 -17.63
C VAL A 310 3.82 -16.23 -17.39
N ALA A 311 3.56 -15.86 -16.14
CA ALA A 311 2.42 -15.04 -15.75
C ALA A 311 2.96 -13.66 -15.28
N PRO A 312 2.65 -12.55 -15.98
CA PRO A 312 3.10 -11.21 -15.59
C PRO A 312 2.23 -10.67 -14.44
N THR A 313 2.70 -9.66 -13.70
CA THR A 313 1.83 -8.86 -12.83
C THR A 313 0.99 -7.87 -13.64
N ASN A 314 -0.25 -7.59 -13.21
CA ASN A 314 -1.18 -6.66 -13.88
C ASN A 314 -0.81 -5.17 -13.69
N ARG A 315 0.46 -4.82 -13.95
CA ARG A 315 0.98 -3.45 -13.87
C ARG A 315 1.71 -3.06 -15.13
#